data_AF-A0A2H8TJA4-F1
#
_entry.id   AF-A0A2H8TJA4-F1
#
_cell.length_a   1.000
_cell.length_b   1.000
_cell.length_c   1.000
_cell.angle_alpha   90.00
_cell.angle_beta   90.00
_cell.angle_gamma   90.00
#
_symmetry.space_group_name_H-M   'P 1'
#
loop_
_entity.id
_entity.type
_entity.pdbx_description
1 polymer ?
#
loop_
_entity_poly.entity_id
_entity_poly.type
_entity_poly.pdbx_seq_one_letter_code
_entity_poly.pdbx_strand_id
1 'polypeptide(L)'
;MLILTYIDFNSFIIFVFFVLLILASFLINNEGKISKSYICPKCGKKYKHQPSLCNHRRYECGVLPQFRCRMCNRLFSRSHRLRTHIMISHNKTYHHTSN
;
A
#
# COMPACT_ATOMS: atom_id res chain seq x y z
N MET A 1 -47.30 -36.12 19.40
CA MET A 1 -45.86 -35.99 19.73
C MET A 1 -44.96 -35.72 18.53
N LEU A 2 -45.30 -36.14 17.30
CA LEU A 2 -44.43 -35.97 16.12
C LEU A 2 -44.37 -34.54 15.55
N ILE A 3 -45.41 -33.73 15.72
CA ILE A 3 -45.50 -32.38 15.14
C ILE A 3 -44.67 -31.36 15.93
N LEU A 4 -44.62 -31.49 17.26
CA LEU A 4 -43.85 -30.59 18.12
C LEU A 4 -42.34 -30.79 17.91
N THR A 5 -41.89 -32.05 17.81
CA THR A 5 -40.49 -32.36 17.47
C THR A 5 -40.15 -31.92 16.04
N TYR A 6 -41.06 -32.08 15.07
CA TYR A 6 -40.89 -31.61 13.68
C TYR A 6 -40.73 -30.08 13.58
N ILE A 7 -41.47 -29.31 14.38
CA ILE A 7 -41.35 -27.85 14.44
C ILE A 7 -40.02 -27.43 15.09
N ASP A 8 -39.58 -28.11 16.15
CA ASP A 8 -38.29 -27.86 16.81
C ASP A 8 -37.09 -28.20 15.91
N PHE A 9 -37.12 -29.34 15.22
CA PHE A 9 -36.07 -29.71 14.26
C PHE A 9 -36.01 -28.73 13.08
N ASN A 10 -37.16 -28.30 12.55
CA ASN A 10 -37.19 -27.28 11.50
C ASN A 10 -36.70 -25.92 12.01
N SER A 11 -37.05 -25.51 13.23
CA SER A 11 -36.59 -24.28 13.85
C SER A 11 -35.07 -24.29 14.08
N PHE A 12 -34.52 -25.41 14.56
CA PHE A 12 -33.09 -25.59 14.73
C PHE A 12 -32.34 -25.56 13.39
N ILE A 13 -32.86 -26.24 12.35
CA ILE A 13 -32.28 -26.23 11.01
C ILE A 13 -32.29 -24.81 10.41
N ILE A 14 -33.39 -24.08 10.58
CA ILE A 14 -33.50 -22.68 10.14
C ILE A 14 -32.46 -21.82 10.88
N PHE A 15 -32.34 -21.98 12.20
CA PHE A 15 -31.34 -21.26 13.01
C PHE A 15 -29.91 -21.57 12.54
N VAL A 16 -29.56 -22.84 12.34
CA VAL A 16 -28.24 -23.24 11.80
C VAL A 16 -28.01 -22.63 10.42
N PHE A 17 -29.02 -22.63 9.54
CA PHE A 17 -28.93 -22.01 8.22
C PHE A 17 -28.68 -20.50 8.30
N PHE A 18 -29.39 -19.77 9.17
CA PHE A 18 -29.16 -18.35 9.42
C PHE A 18 -27.75 -18.09 9.96
N VAL A 19 -27.27 -18.89 10.91
CA VAL A 19 -25.90 -18.79 11.43
C VAL A 19 -24.87 -19.03 10.33
N LEU A 20 -25.07 -20.04 9.48
CA LEU A 20 -24.20 -20.30 8.33
C LEU A 20 -24.18 -19.15 7.31
N LEU A 21 -25.33 -18.53 7.02
CA LEU A 21 -25.41 -17.35 6.15
C LEU A 21 -24.70 -16.13 6.74
N ILE A 22 -24.83 -15.90 8.05
CA ILE A 22 -24.15 -14.80 8.76
C ILE A 22 -22.64 -15.04 8.76
N LEU A 23 -22.18 -16.27 9.05
CA LEU A 23 -20.77 -16.65 8.99
C LEU A 23 -20.22 -16.52 7.57
N ALA A 24 -20.94 -16.99 6.56
CA ALA A 24 -20.56 -16.82 5.15
C ALA A 24 -20.45 -15.34 4.77
N SER A 25 -21.41 -14.51 5.17
CA SER A 25 -21.37 -13.06 4.93
C SER A 25 -20.19 -12.40 5.63
N PHE A 26 -19.89 -12.80 6.87
CA PHE A 26 -18.72 -12.31 7.61
C PHE A 26 -17.40 -12.72 6.94
N LEU A 27 -17.28 -13.96 6.46
CA LEU A 27 -16.10 -14.40 5.72
C LEU A 27 -15.95 -13.62 4.41
N ILE A 28 -17.01 -13.46 3.63
CA ILE A 28 -17.02 -12.67 2.38
C ILE A 28 -16.63 -11.20 2.64
N ASN A 29 -17.08 -10.61 3.75
CA ASN A 29 -16.73 -9.23 4.11
C ASN A 29 -15.29 -9.07 4.63
N ASN A 30 -14.68 -10.14 5.15
CA ASN A 30 -13.31 -10.16 5.66
C ASN A 30 -12.27 -10.68 4.65
N GLU A 31 -12.69 -11.09 3.45
CA GLU A 31 -11.83 -11.41 2.31
C GLU A 31 -11.14 -10.13 1.81
N GLY A 32 -10.12 -9.71 2.56
CA GLY A 32 -8.92 -9.12 2.02
C GLY A 32 -9.11 -7.77 1.34
N LYS A 33 -8.90 -6.70 2.10
CA LYS A 33 -8.26 -5.50 1.56
C LYS A 33 -6.79 -5.81 1.21
N ILE A 34 -6.55 -6.77 0.31
CA ILE A 34 -5.29 -6.96 -0.38
C ILE A 34 -5.25 -5.82 -1.39
N SER A 35 -4.83 -4.64 -0.94
CA SER A 35 -4.58 -3.54 -1.87
C SER A 35 -3.55 -4.04 -2.87
N LYS A 36 -3.96 -4.23 -4.13
CA LYS A 36 -3.09 -4.71 -5.20
C LYS A 36 -1.81 -3.89 -5.18
N SER A 37 -0.72 -4.52 -4.73
CA SER A 37 0.57 -3.88 -4.58
C SER A 37 1.48 -4.32 -5.71
N TYR A 38 2.34 -3.41 -6.13
CA TYR A 38 3.28 -3.60 -7.23
C TYR A 38 4.66 -3.89 -6.62
N ILE A 39 5.18 -5.08 -6.86
CA ILE A 39 6.40 -5.58 -6.22
C ILE A 39 7.57 -5.50 -7.21
N CYS A 40 8.71 -5.00 -6.74
CA CYS A 40 9.95 -5.02 -7.52
C CYS A 40 10.53 -6.43 -7.55
N PRO A 41 10.70 -7.08 -8.72
CA PRO A 41 11.19 -8.46 -8.79
C PRO A 41 12.66 -8.59 -8.37
N LYS A 42 13.44 -7.50 -8.45
CA LYS A 42 14.87 -7.52 -8.14
C LYS A 42 15.17 -7.37 -6.64
N CYS A 43 14.33 -6.65 -5.88
CA CYS A 43 14.60 -6.35 -4.47
C CYS A 43 13.41 -6.56 -3.53
N GLY A 44 12.25 -6.98 -4.04
CA GLY A 44 11.06 -7.28 -3.23
C GLY A 44 10.30 -6.07 -2.67
N LYS A 45 10.75 -4.82 -2.91
CA LYS A 45 10.06 -3.62 -2.41
C LYS A 45 8.64 -3.51 -2.99
N LYS A 46 7.67 -3.19 -2.12
CA LYS A 46 6.25 -3.05 -2.47
C LYS A 46 5.89 -1.59 -2.69
N TYR A 47 5.07 -1.34 -3.71
CA TYR A 47 4.55 -0.02 -4.06
C TYR A 47 3.03 -0.05 -4.17
N LYS A 48 2.38 1.01 -3.69
CA LYS A 48 0.92 1.17 -3.81
C LYS A 48 0.45 1.40 -5.25
N HIS A 49 1.32 1.97 -6.09
CA HIS A 49 1.00 2.37 -7.47
C HIS A 49 2.08 1.91 -8.45
N GLN A 50 1.66 1.52 -9.66
CA GLN A 50 2.55 1.08 -10.74
C GLN A 50 3.60 2.12 -11.15
N PRO A 51 3.28 3.43 -11.29
CA PRO A 51 4.29 4.44 -11.65
C PRO A 51 5.41 4.55 -10.61
N SER A 52 5.10 4.33 -9.33
CA SER A 52 6.10 4.34 -8.26
C SER A 52 7.07 3.17 -8.40
N LEU A 53 6.57 1.98 -8.73
CA LEU A 53 7.42 0.82 -9.04
C LEU A 53 8.28 1.09 -10.28
N CYS A 54 7.71 1.64 -11.36
CA CYS A 54 8.46 1.97 -12.57
C CYS A 54 9.61 2.95 -12.29
N ASN A 55 9.34 4.03 -11.54
CA ASN A 55 10.35 5.00 -11.15
C ASN A 55 11.45 4.37 -10.28
N HIS A 56 11.07 3.54 -9.31
CA HIS A 56 12.02 2.81 -8.49
C HIS A 56 12.95 1.93 -9.33
N ARG A 57 12.39 1.12 -10.25
CA ARG A 57 13.18 0.25 -11.12
C ARG A 57 14.16 1.04 -11.99
N ARG A 58 13.74 2.20 -12.48
CA ARG A 58 14.52 3.02 -13.41
C ARG A 58 15.66 3.79 -12.74
N TYR A 59 15.47 4.27 -11.51
CA TYR A 59 16.39 5.23 -10.91
C TYR A 59 17.01 4.81 -9.58
N GLU A 60 16.47 3.79 -8.91
CA GLU A 60 16.92 3.41 -7.58
C GLU A 60 17.40 1.95 -7.53
N CYS A 61 16.70 1.03 -8.19
CA CYS A 61 16.95 -0.39 -8.05
C CYS A 61 18.25 -0.83 -8.75
N GLY A 62 19.34 -0.89 -7.99
CA GLY A 62 20.67 -1.21 -8.53
C GLY A 62 21.26 -0.09 -9.39
N VAL A 63 20.76 1.14 -9.22
CA VAL A 63 21.32 2.34 -9.85
C VAL A 63 22.05 3.13 -8.77
N LEU A 64 23.35 3.35 -8.97
CA LEU A 64 24.14 4.15 -8.04
C LEU A 64 23.78 5.64 -8.18
N PRO A 65 23.74 6.39 -7.06
CA PRO A 65 23.40 7.78 -7.10
C PRO A 65 24.51 8.58 -7.80
N GLN A 66 24.19 9.11 -8.97
CA GLN A 66 25.15 9.81 -9.85
C GLN A 66 25.23 11.32 -9.62
N PHE A 67 24.23 11.91 -8.96
CA PHE A 67 24.13 13.36 -8.81
C PHE A 67 24.71 13.81 -7.48
N ARG A 68 25.96 14.32 -7.50
CA ARG A 68 26.65 14.83 -6.31
C ARG A 68 26.28 16.29 -6.03
N CYS A 69 26.01 16.61 -4.76
CA CYS A 69 25.90 18.00 -4.33
C CYS A 69 27.29 18.67 -4.37
N ARG A 70 27.36 19.89 -4.88
CA ARG A 70 28.63 20.65 -4.93
C ARG A 70 28.97 21.31 -3.59
N MET A 71 27.98 21.45 -2.72
CA MET A 71 28.11 22.11 -1.41
C MET A 71 28.30 21.11 -0.26
N CYS A 72 28.01 19.82 -0.47
CA CYS A 72 28.20 18.76 0.51
C CYS A 72 28.40 17.39 -0.16
N ASN A 73 28.79 16.37 0.61
CA ASN A 73 29.10 15.04 0.06
C ASN A 73 27.88 14.14 -0.22
N ARG A 74 26.65 14.69 -0.23
CA ARG A 74 25.44 13.90 -0.52
C ARG A 74 25.33 13.57 -2.01
N LEU A 75 24.91 12.33 -2.28
CA LEU A 75 24.63 11.79 -3.60
C LEU A 75 23.13 11.53 -3.75
N PHE A 76 22.60 11.79 -4.94
CA PHE A 76 21.20 11.58 -5.27
C PHE A 76 21.07 10.72 -6.53
N SER A 77 20.01 9.90 -6.57
CA SER A 77 19.67 9.06 -7.72
C SER A 77 19.00 9.83 -8.85
N ARG A 78 18.44 11.02 -8.58
CA ARG A 78 17.71 11.83 -9.56
C ARG A 78 18.09 13.30 -9.46
N SER A 79 18.22 13.98 -10.60
CA SER A 79 18.61 15.40 -10.69
C SER A 79 17.67 16.34 -9.94
N HIS A 80 16.35 16.16 -10.07
CA HIS A 80 15.37 17.00 -9.36
C HIS A 80 15.51 16.89 -7.82
N ARG A 81 15.89 15.72 -7.28
CA ARG A 81 16.13 15.56 -5.84
C ARG A 81 17.36 16.35 -5.38
N LEU A 82 18.42 16.35 -6.18
CA LEU A 82 19.59 17.20 -5.93
C LEU A 82 19.21 18.69 -5.98
N ARG A 83 18.42 19.12 -6.99
CA ARG A 83 17.99 20.51 -7.11
C ARG A 83 17.18 20.97 -5.90
N THR A 84 16.20 20.18 -5.47
CA THR A 84 15.40 20.46 -4.28
C THR A 84 16.28 20.49 -3.02
N HIS A 85 17.23 19.56 -2.89
CA HIS A 85 18.18 19.57 -1.78
C HIS A 85 19.03 20.85 -1.75
N ILE A 86 19.58 21.29 -2.89
CA ILE A 86 20.34 22.56 -2.95
C ILE A 86 19.43 23.72 -2.55
N MET A 87 18.19 23.76 -3.06
CA MET A 87 17.24 24.84 -2.77
C MET A 87 16.91 24.95 -1.28
N ILE A 88 16.69 23.82 -0.59
CA ILE A 88 16.20 23.83 0.80
C ILE A 88 17.37 23.81 1.80
N SER A 89 18.47 23.12 1.48
CA SER A 89 19.59 22.89 2.41
C SER A 89 20.76 23.86 2.22
N HIS A 90 20.88 24.50 1.05
CA HIS A 90 22.03 25.35 0.72
C HIS A 90 21.63 26.76 0.25
N ASN A 91 20.42 26.96 -0.25
CA ASN A 91 19.89 28.29 -0.54
C ASN A 91 19.04 28.78 0.65
N LYS A 92 19.46 29.88 1.27
CA LYS A 92 18.69 30.56 2.33
C LYS A 92 17.48 31.33 1.79
N THR A 93 17.29 31.40 0.47
CA THR A 93 16.28 32.23 -0.20
C THR A 93 14.91 31.56 -0.32
N TYR A 94 14.72 30.34 0.19
CA TYR A 94 13.41 29.68 0.26
C TYR A 94 12.67 29.97 1.58
N HIS A 95 12.91 31.13 2.20
CA HIS A 95 11.95 31.65 3.17
C HIS A 95 10.61 31.84 2.46
N HIS A 96 9.59 31.17 2.99
CA HIS A 96 8.19 31.21 2.58
C HIS A 96 7.78 32.50 1.85
N THR A 97 7.52 32.42 0.54
CA THR A 97 6.46 33.22 -0.08
C THR A 97 5.24 32.31 -0.20
N SER A 98 4.57 32.13 0.94
CA SER A 98 3.16 31.76 0.96
C SER A 98 2.37 33.07 1.03
N ASN A 99 1.81 33.46 -0.11
CA ASN A 99 0.62 34.30 -0.18
C ASN A 99 -0.47 33.44 -0.84
#